data_AF-A0A968F1I5-F1
#
_entry.id   AF-A0A968F1I5-F1
#
_cell.length_a   1.000
_cell.length_b   1.000
_cell.length_c   1.000
_cell.angle_alpha   90.00
_cell.angle_beta   90.00
_cell.angle_gamma   90.00
#
_symmetry.space_group_name_H-M   'P 1'
#
loop_
_entity.id
_entity.type
_entity.pdbx_description
1 polymer ?
#
loop_
_entity_poly.entity_id
_entity_poly.type
_entity_poly.pdbx_seq_one_letter_code
_entity_poly.pdbx_strand_id
1 'polypeptide(L)'
;MEDATTVMILQRAAKRLIHQVPVRDMGDLGQQDLDNYIEDNERTDIYDSSRGMYTSQYTPLDYDDIYIPVPMDGELKVIPKVESLDGQQNYHRIINVLEYFEDKLFVVVGVPKSYMGIERDVNAKATLIQQELEFGRALRRIQSAWAQIYRRDIYDLQFRMLLGTSFDPKSYTIEFPNPSKVDEKLQAEIRKLDAETAKLYGDGFGLPLDQILVSFFEWNPGDAEKVTSEAGTNTQESLDLTNSKCRRMMGDLERKVVQSMRLASALETTNNIAEYLLEASEPVRA
;
A
#
# COMPACT_ATOMS: atom_id res chain seq x y z
N MET A 1 17.14 -6.88 -6.73
CA MET A 1 17.70 -7.35 -5.44
C MET A 1 16.97 -8.59 -5.00
N GLU A 2 15.63 -8.56 -4.90
CA GLU A 2 14.81 -9.76 -4.68
C GLU A 2 15.15 -10.89 -5.65
N ASP A 3 15.18 -10.60 -6.96
CA ASP A 3 15.55 -11.60 -7.97
C ASP A 3 16.99 -12.13 -7.77
N ALA A 4 17.95 -11.26 -7.47
CA ALA A 4 19.31 -11.68 -7.16
C ALA A 4 19.40 -12.55 -5.89
N THR A 5 18.60 -12.27 -4.86
CA THR A 5 18.52 -13.10 -3.67
C THR A 5 17.85 -14.43 -3.97
N THR A 6 16.80 -14.45 -4.77
CA THR A 6 16.11 -15.67 -5.20
C THR A 6 17.03 -16.55 -6.04
N VAL A 7 17.73 -15.98 -7.02
CA VAL A 7 18.74 -16.67 -7.83
C VAL A 7 19.86 -17.21 -6.94
N MET A 8 20.38 -16.42 -6.00
CA MET A 8 21.44 -16.89 -5.11
C MET A 8 20.97 -18.00 -4.17
N ILE A 9 19.75 -17.92 -3.65
CA ILE A 9 19.14 -18.97 -2.81
C ILE A 9 18.92 -20.23 -3.64
N LEU A 10 18.35 -20.12 -4.85
CA LEU A 10 18.11 -21.26 -5.74
C LEU A 10 19.42 -21.92 -6.19
N GLN A 11 20.40 -21.14 -6.66
CA GLN A 11 21.70 -21.66 -7.12
C GLN A 11 22.53 -22.31 -6.02
N ARG A 12 22.33 -21.91 -4.75
CA ARG A 12 23.05 -22.45 -3.59
C ARG A 12 22.20 -23.33 -2.68
N ALA A 13 20.94 -23.59 -3.05
CA ALA A 13 20.06 -24.53 -2.37
C ALA A 13 20.49 -25.98 -2.66
N ALA A 14 20.96 -26.24 -3.89
CA ALA A 14 21.63 -27.49 -4.22
C ALA A 14 23.02 -27.53 -3.56
N LYS A 15 23.30 -28.63 -2.85
CA LYS A 15 24.62 -28.90 -2.29
C LYS A 15 25.55 -29.20 -3.46
N ARG A 16 26.65 -28.46 -3.58
CA ARG A 16 27.68 -28.72 -4.59
C ARG A 16 28.82 -29.50 -3.96
N LEU A 17 29.29 -30.52 -4.65
CA LEU A 17 30.40 -31.36 -4.23
C LEU A 17 31.65 -31.00 -5.04
N ILE A 18 32.80 -30.89 -4.37
CA ILE A 18 34.10 -30.92 -5.02
C ILE A 18 34.59 -32.35 -5.01
N HIS A 19 34.81 -32.90 -6.20
CA HIS A 19 35.45 -34.18 -6.41
C HIS A 19 36.92 -33.96 -6.75
N GLN A 20 37.80 -34.34 -5.83
CA GLN A 20 39.24 -34.40 -6.14
C GLN A 20 39.52 -35.74 -6.82
N VAL A 21 39.77 -35.68 -8.14
CA VAL A 21 39.96 -36.87 -8.96
C VAL A 21 41.47 -37.08 -9.15
N PRO A 22 42.02 -38.22 -8.71
CA PRO A 22 43.42 -38.53 -8.97
C PRO A 22 43.60 -38.89 -10.45
N VAL A 23 44.52 -38.20 -11.12
CA VAL A 23 44.79 -38.35 -12.56
C VAL A 23 46.25 -38.75 -12.79
N ARG A 24 46.51 -39.57 -13.80
CA ARG A 24 47.87 -40.09 -14.10
C ARG A 24 48.83 -39.04 -14.64
N ASP A 25 48.33 -38.05 -15.37
CA ASP A 25 49.10 -36.92 -15.91
C ASP A 25 48.15 -35.73 -16.18
N MET A 26 48.67 -34.51 -16.37
CA MET A 26 47.88 -33.34 -16.77
C MET A 26 47.71 -33.21 -18.30
N GLY A 27 48.21 -34.18 -19.06
CA GLY A 27 48.06 -34.28 -20.51
C GLY A 27 46.76 -34.98 -20.96
N ASP A 28 46.72 -35.42 -22.22
CA ASP A 28 45.55 -36.03 -22.88
C ASP A 28 45.04 -37.30 -22.15
N LEU A 29 45.96 -38.12 -21.65
CA LEU A 29 45.63 -39.30 -20.84
C LEU A 29 44.90 -38.93 -19.55
N GLY A 30 45.17 -37.75 -19.01
CA GLY A 30 44.51 -37.27 -17.81
C GLY A 30 43.09 -36.76 -18.04
N GLN A 31 42.82 -36.21 -19.22
CA GLN A 31 41.47 -35.84 -19.62
C GLN A 31 40.59 -37.09 -19.78
N GLN A 32 41.12 -38.16 -20.37
CA GLN A 32 40.40 -39.43 -20.48
C GLN A 32 40.10 -40.04 -19.11
N ASP A 33 41.04 -40.02 -18.17
CA ASP A 33 40.81 -40.51 -16.81
C ASP A 33 39.73 -39.69 -16.09
N LEU A 34 39.70 -38.37 -16.31
CA LEU A 34 38.69 -37.47 -15.77
C LEU A 34 37.30 -37.73 -16.36
N ASP A 35 37.20 -37.86 -17.69
CA ASP A 35 35.94 -38.12 -18.39
C ASP A 35 35.31 -39.45 -17.96
N ASN A 36 36.14 -40.49 -17.82
CA ASN A 36 35.69 -41.79 -17.32
C ASN A 36 35.17 -41.69 -15.88
N TYR A 37 35.84 -40.92 -15.01
CA TYR A 37 35.41 -40.71 -13.64
C TYR A 37 34.09 -39.94 -13.56
N ILE A 38 33.91 -38.93 -14.42
CA ILE A 38 32.67 -38.15 -14.52
C ILE A 38 31.53 -39.06 -14.98
N GLU A 39 31.74 -39.85 -16.05
CA GLU A 39 30.74 -40.77 -16.57
C GLU A 39 30.30 -41.83 -15.53
N ASP A 40 31.24 -42.33 -14.73
CA ASP A 40 30.93 -43.32 -13.69
C ASP A 40 30.17 -42.73 -12.48
N ASN A 41 30.41 -41.47 -12.12
CA ASN A 41 29.74 -40.84 -10.97
C ASN A 41 28.41 -40.17 -11.32
N GLU A 42 28.23 -39.69 -12.56
CA GLU A 42 27.00 -39.01 -13.01
C GLU A 42 25.95 -40.00 -13.56
N ARG A 43 26.26 -41.30 -13.59
CA ARG A 43 25.31 -42.35 -13.95
C ARG A 43 24.34 -42.62 -12.81
N THR A 44 23.08 -42.24 -13.02
CA THR A 44 21.97 -42.61 -12.14
C THR A 44 21.13 -43.72 -12.77
N ASP A 45 20.91 -44.79 -12.03
CA ASP A 45 20.06 -45.89 -12.48
C ASP A 45 18.58 -45.55 -12.26
N ILE A 46 17.85 -45.42 -13.36
CA ILE A 46 16.40 -45.17 -13.34
C ILE A 46 15.68 -46.48 -13.64
N TYR A 47 14.72 -46.85 -12.79
CA TYR A 47 13.90 -48.03 -12.99
C TYR A 47 12.78 -47.74 -14.00
N ASP A 48 12.82 -48.39 -15.16
CA ASP A 48 11.73 -48.33 -16.15
C ASP A 48 10.67 -49.40 -15.83
N SER A 49 9.57 -48.97 -15.22
CA SER A 49 8.45 -49.84 -14.84
C SER A 49 7.79 -50.56 -16.02
N SER A 50 7.97 -50.09 -17.26
CA SER A 50 7.34 -50.70 -18.45
C SER A 50 8.16 -51.85 -19.01
N ARG A 51 9.50 -51.77 -18.87
CA ARG A 51 10.43 -52.79 -19.37
C ARG A 51 10.98 -53.70 -18.27
N GLY A 52 10.74 -53.38 -17.00
CA GLY A 52 11.22 -54.15 -15.84
C GLY A 52 12.74 -54.17 -15.70
N MET A 53 13.43 -53.22 -16.35
CA MET A 53 14.88 -53.13 -16.41
C MET A 53 15.33 -51.79 -15.83
N TYR A 54 16.48 -51.79 -15.18
CA TYR A 54 17.19 -50.56 -14.85
C TYR A 54 17.85 -50.03 -16.12
N THR A 55 17.59 -48.78 -16.46
CA THR A 55 18.30 -48.07 -17.52
C THR A 55 19.11 -46.97 -16.87
N SER A 56 20.43 -47.05 -16.99
CA SER A 56 21.31 -45.97 -16.56
C SER A 56 21.21 -44.83 -17.57
N GLN A 57 20.84 -43.65 -17.11
CA GLN A 57 20.77 -42.46 -17.95
C GLN A 57 21.70 -41.40 -17.38
N TYR A 58 22.40 -40.70 -18.27
CA TYR A 58 23.18 -39.52 -17.92
C TYR A 58 22.20 -38.41 -17.50
N THR A 59 22.31 -37.93 -16.26
CA THR A 59 21.42 -36.88 -15.73
C THR A 59 22.04 -35.51 -15.97
N PRO A 60 21.51 -34.68 -16.90
CA PRO A 60 22.04 -33.35 -17.19
C PRO A 60 21.70 -32.31 -16.11
N LEU A 61 21.26 -32.71 -14.92
CA LEU A 61 20.89 -31.79 -13.83
C LEU A 61 22.01 -31.56 -12.80
N ASP A 62 23.12 -32.29 -12.88
CA ASP A 62 24.26 -32.21 -11.94
C ASP A 62 25.49 -31.45 -12.48
N TYR A 63 25.33 -30.55 -13.46
CA TYR A 63 26.44 -29.71 -13.99
C TYR A 63 27.05 -28.73 -12.97
N ASP A 64 26.68 -28.81 -11.69
CA ASP A 64 27.13 -27.89 -10.64
C ASP A 64 28.24 -28.49 -9.75
N ASP A 65 28.53 -29.79 -9.87
CA ASP A 65 29.65 -30.43 -9.18
C ASP A 65 30.99 -30.12 -9.84
N ILE A 66 32.01 -29.89 -9.02
CA ILE A 66 33.32 -29.40 -9.46
C ILE A 66 34.32 -30.53 -9.40
N TYR A 67 34.79 -30.97 -10.57
CA TYR A 67 35.85 -31.98 -10.67
C TYR A 67 37.21 -31.28 -10.81
N ILE A 68 38.10 -31.51 -9.85
CA ILE A 68 39.46 -30.97 -9.86
C ILE A 68 40.43 -32.13 -10.08
N PRO A 69 41.17 -32.16 -11.21
CA PRO A 69 42.19 -33.17 -11.43
C PRO A 69 43.39 -32.89 -10.51
N VAL A 70 43.83 -33.92 -9.78
CA VAL A 70 45.00 -33.88 -8.90
C VAL A 70 46.01 -34.90 -9.42
N PRO A 71 47.26 -34.52 -9.72
CA PRO A 71 48.23 -35.46 -10.27
C PRO A 71 48.62 -36.50 -9.23
N MET A 72 48.71 -37.77 -9.64
CA MET A 72 49.20 -38.85 -8.78
C MET A 72 50.73 -38.76 -8.65
N ASP A 73 51.22 -38.11 -7.60
CA ASP A 73 52.64 -38.17 -7.24
C ASP A 73 52.98 -39.54 -6.62
N GLY A 74 53.50 -40.43 -7.47
CA GLY A 74 54.47 -41.49 -7.20
C GLY A 74 54.15 -42.60 -6.19
N GLU A 75 53.70 -42.28 -4.98
CA GLU A 75 53.59 -43.26 -3.88
C GLU A 75 52.45 -43.00 -2.88
N LEU A 76 51.78 -41.84 -2.94
CA LEU A 76 50.61 -41.58 -2.09
C LEU A 76 49.34 -41.80 -2.88
N LYS A 77 48.62 -42.86 -2.49
CA LYS A 77 47.25 -43.15 -2.89
C LYS A 77 46.38 -41.96 -2.46
N VAL A 78 46.27 -40.93 -3.30
CA VAL A 78 45.37 -39.80 -3.06
C VAL A 78 43.97 -40.38 -3.08
N ILE A 79 43.38 -40.53 -1.89
CA ILE A 79 42.00 -41.00 -1.73
C ILE A 79 41.14 -39.90 -2.35
N PRO A 80 40.22 -40.24 -3.29
CA PRO A 80 39.32 -39.24 -3.85
C PRO A 80 38.56 -38.58 -2.71
N LYS A 81 38.85 -37.30 -2.48
CA LYS A 81 38.26 -36.54 -1.39
C LYS A 81 37.06 -35.81 -1.98
N VAL A 82 35.89 -36.16 -1.45
CA VAL A 82 34.66 -35.42 -1.74
C VAL A 82 34.49 -34.40 -0.62
N GLU A 83 34.73 -33.13 -0.95
CA GLU A 83 34.46 -32.02 -0.06
C GLU A 83 33.11 -31.40 -0.43
N SER A 84 32.23 -31.22 0.55
CA SER A 84 31.04 -30.40 0.33
C SER A 84 31.46 -28.94 0.30
N LEU A 85 31.07 -28.19 -0.73
CA LEU A 85 30.87 -26.77 -0.51
C LEU A 85 29.69 -26.64 0.44
N ASP A 86 29.92 -26.03 1.59
CA ASP A 86 28.80 -25.62 2.43
C ASP A 86 27.94 -24.64 1.61
N GLY A 87 26.66 -25.00 1.44
CA GLY A 87 25.63 -24.06 1.02
C GLY A 87 25.59 -22.87 1.97
N GLN A 88 25.00 -21.74 1.54
CA GLN A 88 25.12 -20.50 2.29
C GLN A 88 24.72 -20.62 3.76
N GLN A 89 25.70 -20.57 4.66
CA GLN A 89 25.46 -20.55 6.11
C GLN A 89 24.78 -19.26 6.62
N ASN A 90 24.47 -18.30 5.73
CA ASN A 90 24.01 -16.96 6.09
C ASN A 90 22.65 -16.57 5.47
N TYR A 91 21.73 -17.52 5.24
CA TYR A 91 20.36 -17.20 4.80
C TYR A 91 19.72 -16.09 5.64
N HIS A 92 19.96 -16.09 6.95
CA HIS A 92 19.48 -15.06 7.86
C HIS A 92 19.98 -13.65 7.50
N ARG A 93 21.26 -13.49 7.11
CA ARG A 93 21.79 -12.17 6.71
C ARG A 93 21.14 -11.65 5.43
N ILE A 94 20.73 -12.54 4.54
CA ILE A 94 20.14 -12.19 3.25
C ILE A 94 18.69 -11.76 3.42
N ILE A 95 17.95 -12.50 4.26
CA ILE A 95 16.59 -12.14 4.67
C ILE A 95 16.60 -10.75 5.33
N ASN A 96 17.55 -10.49 6.25
CA ASN A 96 17.65 -9.18 6.91
C ASN A 96 17.93 -8.03 5.92
N VAL A 97 18.68 -8.28 4.83
CA VAL A 97 18.91 -7.28 3.78
C VAL A 97 17.63 -7.03 2.98
N LEU A 98 16.84 -8.07 2.70
CA LEU A 98 15.56 -7.93 2.01
C LEU A 98 14.58 -7.10 2.86
N GLU A 99 14.45 -7.42 4.14
CA GLU A 99 13.63 -6.66 5.11
C GLU A 99 14.07 -5.19 5.18
N TYR A 100 15.38 -4.91 5.18
CA TYR A 100 15.89 -3.55 5.16
C TYR A 100 15.44 -2.74 3.93
N PHE A 101 15.44 -3.37 2.75
CA PHE A 101 15.00 -2.70 1.51
C PHE A 101 13.49 -2.55 1.43
N GLU A 102 12.75 -3.55 1.88
CA GLU A 102 11.29 -3.49 2.03
C GLU A 102 10.90 -2.31 2.95
N ASP A 103 11.55 -2.19 4.11
CA ASP A 103 11.35 -1.09 5.05
C ASP A 103 11.65 0.27 4.40
N LYS A 104 12.74 0.37 3.66
CA LYS A 104 13.11 1.59 2.94
C LYS A 104 12.09 1.95 1.86
N LEU A 105 11.53 0.95 1.18
CA LEU A 105 10.48 1.17 0.18
C LEU A 105 9.22 1.72 0.83
N PHE A 106 8.79 1.17 1.97
CA PHE A 106 7.63 1.69 2.70
C PHE A 106 7.85 3.13 3.19
N VAL A 107 9.06 3.46 3.63
CA VAL A 107 9.42 4.85 3.98
C VAL A 107 9.33 5.78 2.77
N VAL A 108 9.77 5.35 1.58
CA VAL A 108 9.72 6.16 0.35
C VAL A 108 8.29 6.34 -0.15
N VAL A 109 7.48 5.29 -0.11
CA VAL A 109 6.07 5.32 -0.53
C VAL A 109 5.21 6.12 0.46
N GLY A 110 5.62 6.20 1.73
CA GLY A 110 4.91 6.95 2.77
C GLY A 110 3.63 6.27 3.25
N VAL A 111 3.47 4.97 2.98
CA VAL A 111 2.35 4.15 3.46
C VAL A 111 2.80 3.39 4.71
N PRO A 112 2.11 3.53 5.86
CA PRO A 112 2.47 2.79 7.07
C PRO A 112 2.31 1.27 6.89
N LYS A 113 3.27 0.50 7.44
CA LYS A 113 3.30 -0.98 7.31
C LYS A 113 2.07 -1.68 7.91
N SER A 114 1.47 -1.08 8.94
CA SER A 114 0.29 -1.60 9.62
C SER A 114 -0.94 -1.74 8.71
N TYR A 115 -1.05 -0.93 7.65
CA TYR A 115 -2.13 -1.06 6.67
C TYR A 115 -2.04 -2.35 5.85
N MET A 116 -0.84 -2.90 5.66
CA MET A 116 -0.64 -4.11 4.86
C MET A 116 -0.69 -5.39 5.69
N GLY A 117 -0.90 -5.30 7.00
CA GLY A 117 -0.97 -6.46 7.89
C GLY A 117 0.33 -7.25 8.00
N ILE A 118 1.45 -6.66 7.56
CA ILE A 118 2.79 -7.28 7.60
C ILE A 118 3.33 -7.28 9.05
N GLU A 119 3.00 -6.24 9.81
CA GLU A 119 3.32 -6.19 11.24
C GLU A 119 2.37 -7.11 12.02
N ARG A 120 2.89 -8.25 12.52
CA ARG A 120 2.14 -9.20 13.36
C ARG A 120 1.89 -8.70 14.78
N ASP A 121 2.50 -7.59 15.19
CA ASP A 121 2.47 -7.09 16.56
C ASP A 121 1.79 -5.70 16.71
N VAL A 122 0.89 -5.34 15.79
CA VAL A 122 0.04 -4.14 15.92
C VAL A 122 -1.13 -4.40 16.88
N ASN A 123 -0.84 -4.86 18.09
CA ASN A 123 -1.86 -5.12 19.11
C ASN A 123 -2.34 -3.85 19.83
N ALA A 124 -1.64 -2.73 19.65
CA ALA A 124 -2.03 -1.45 20.24
C ALA A 124 -2.90 -0.65 19.27
N LYS A 125 -4.23 -0.66 19.47
CA LYS A 125 -5.19 0.18 18.73
C LYS A 125 -4.79 1.67 18.69
N ALA A 126 -4.15 2.16 19.75
CA ALA A 126 -3.66 3.53 19.83
C ALA A 126 -2.54 3.82 18.81
N THR A 127 -1.61 2.88 18.62
CA THR A 127 -0.52 3.00 17.64
C THR A 127 -1.06 3.00 16.20
N LEU A 128 -2.08 2.18 15.93
CA LEU A 128 -2.74 2.15 14.63
C LEU A 128 -3.42 3.49 14.30
N ILE A 129 -4.14 4.07 15.28
CA ILE A 129 -4.78 5.39 15.14
C ILE A 129 -3.74 6.48 14.85
N GLN A 130 -2.58 6.43 15.52
CA GLN A 130 -1.52 7.40 15.29
C GLN A 130 -0.92 7.28 13.87
N GLN A 131 -0.68 6.06 13.39
CA GLN A 131 -0.18 5.82 12.04
C GLN A 131 -1.20 6.27 10.97
N GLU A 132 -2.50 6.07 11.19
CA GLU A 132 -3.55 6.58 10.31
C GLU A 132 -3.57 8.12 10.27
N LEU A 133 -3.38 8.80 11.40
CA LEU A 133 -3.30 10.27 11.45
C LEU A 133 -2.10 10.80 10.66
N GLU A 134 -0.94 10.13 10.75
CA GLU A 134 0.25 10.48 9.97
C GLU A 134 0.01 10.31 8.47
N PHE A 135 -0.64 9.22 8.08
CA PHE A 135 -1.04 8.98 6.69
C PHE A 135 -2.07 10.00 6.19
N GLY A 136 -3.07 10.35 7.01
CA GLY A 136 -4.06 11.38 6.69
C GLY A 136 -3.42 12.76 6.44
N ARG A 137 -2.39 13.12 7.20
CA ARG A 137 -1.60 14.35 6.97
C ARG A 137 -0.83 14.30 5.65
N ALA A 138 -0.25 13.16 5.29
CA ALA A 138 0.42 12.97 4.00
C ALA A 138 -0.56 13.11 2.84
N LEU A 139 -1.74 12.49 2.94
CA LEU A 139 -2.81 12.62 1.96
C LEU A 139 -3.31 14.06 1.81
N ARG A 140 -3.45 14.82 2.91
CA ARG A 140 -3.82 16.24 2.83
C ARG A 140 -2.80 17.09 2.09
N ARG A 141 -1.50 16.79 2.23
CA ARG A 141 -0.43 17.47 1.45
C ARG A 141 -0.59 17.17 -0.04
N ILE A 142 -0.88 15.92 -0.39
CA ILE A 142 -1.16 15.50 -1.75
C ILE A 142 -2.41 16.20 -2.28
N GLN A 143 -3.54 16.15 -1.57
CA GLN A 143 -4.78 16.86 -1.91
C GLN A 143 -4.54 18.36 -2.12
N SER A 144 -3.71 18.99 -1.29
CA SER A 144 -3.35 20.41 -1.43
C SER A 144 -2.53 20.67 -2.69
N ALA A 145 -1.59 19.78 -3.03
CA ALA A 145 -0.83 19.88 -4.28
C ALA A 145 -1.75 19.69 -5.51
N TRP A 146 -2.66 18.73 -5.47
CA TRP A 146 -3.68 18.55 -6.50
C TRP A 146 -4.59 19.77 -6.61
N ALA A 147 -5.08 20.33 -5.49
CA ALA A 147 -5.89 21.53 -5.47
C ALA A 147 -5.21 22.70 -6.21
N GLN A 148 -3.89 22.86 -6.00
CA GLN A 148 -3.09 23.88 -6.67
C GLN A 148 -2.97 23.61 -8.18
N ILE A 149 -2.77 22.36 -8.58
CA ILE A 149 -2.70 21.97 -10.00
C ILE A 149 -4.05 22.22 -10.67
N TYR A 150 -5.16 21.75 -10.09
CA TYR A 150 -6.50 21.98 -10.62
C TYR A 150 -6.81 23.48 -10.79
N ARG A 151 -6.48 24.27 -9.78
CA ARG A 151 -6.60 25.74 -9.78
C ARG A 151 -5.80 26.36 -10.93
N ARG A 152 -4.49 26.11 -10.99
CA ARG A 152 -3.59 26.74 -11.97
C ARG A 152 -3.79 26.25 -13.40
N ASP A 153 -3.95 24.95 -13.60
CA ASP A 153 -3.81 24.34 -14.93
C ASP A 153 -5.14 24.09 -15.61
N ILE A 154 -6.18 23.71 -14.87
CA ILE A 154 -7.48 23.39 -15.48
C ILE A 154 -8.34 24.64 -15.52
N TYR A 155 -8.63 25.22 -14.36
CA TYR A 155 -9.55 26.35 -14.31
C TYR A 155 -8.98 27.59 -14.98
N ASP A 156 -7.77 28.04 -14.62
CA ASP A 156 -7.23 29.27 -15.24
C ASP A 156 -7.00 29.11 -16.75
N LEU A 157 -6.58 27.93 -17.23
CA LEU A 157 -6.40 27.67 -18.66
C LEU A 157 -7.74 27.61 -19.40
N GLN A 158 -8.71 26.87 -18.85
CA GLN A 158 -10.03 26.70 -19.47
C GLN A 158 -10.76 28.04 -19.55
N PHE A 159 -10.72 28.85 -18.50
CA PHE A 159 -11.30 30.19 -18.53
C PHE A 159 -10.56 31.15 -19.46
N ARG A 160 -9.22 31.08 -19.53
CA ARG A 160 -8.43 31.88 -20.47
C ARG A 160 -8.74 31.52 -21.93
N MET A 161 -8.88 30.22 -22.24
CA MET A 161 -9.21 29.78 -23.60
C MET A 161 -10.66 30.09 -23.98
N LEU A 162 -11.61 29.93 -23.06
CA LEU A 162 -13.04 30.05 -23.37
C LEU A 162 -13.57 31.48 -23.30
N LEU A 163 -13.14 32.25 -22.30
CA LEU A 163 -13.68 33.58 -21.98
C LEU A 163 -12.68 34.72 -22.17
N GLY A 164 -11.43 34.43 -22.57
CA GLY A 164 -10.39 35.44 -22.79
C GLY A 164 -10.04 36.28 -21.54
N THR A 165 -10.49 35.85 -20.37
CA THR A 165 -10.36 36.54 -19.09
C THR A 165 -9.69 35.62 -18.08
N SER A 166 -8.80 36.17 -17.27
CA SER A 166 -8.18 35.45 -16.15
C SER A 166 -8.91 35.82 -14.86
N PHE A 167 -9.38 34.83 -14.10
CA PHE A 167 -9.86 35.06 -12.75
C PHE A 167 -8.68 35.30 -11.79
N ASP A 168 -8.90 36.15 -10.79
CA ASP A 168 -7.98 36.26 -9.67
C ASP A 168 -8.05 34.94 -8.89
N PRO A 169 -6.92 34.22 -8.66
CA PRO A 169 -6.93 32.94 -7.98
C PRO A 169 -7.71 32.96 -6.66
N LYS A 170 -7.74 34.09 -5.93
CA LYS A 170 -8.41 34.23 -4.64
C LYS A 170 -9.95 34.10 -4.68
N SER A 171 -10.55 34.07 -5.85
CA SER A 171 -12.01 34.06 -6.01
C SER A 171 -12.68 32.70 -5.78
N TYR A 172 -11.93 31.59 -5.76
CA TYR A 172 -12.50 30.26 -5.57
C TYR A 172 -11.66 29.36 -4.64
N THR A 173 -12.37 28.52 -3.89
CA THR A 173 -11.79 27.53 -2.97
C THR A 173 -12.26 26.14 -3.40
N ILE A 174 -11.31 25.23 -3.59
CA ILE A 174 -11.59 23.82 -3.89
C ILE A 174 -11.48 23.05 -2.57
N GLU A 175 -12.58 22.44 -2.13
CA GLU A 175 -12.61 21.61 -0.94
C GLU A 175 -12.64 20.13 -1.33
N PHE A 176 -11.72 19.35 -0.76
CA PHE A 176 -11.70 17.90 -0.89
C PHE A 176 -12.34 17.27 0.35
N PRO A 177 -13.00 16.10 0.22
CA PRO A 177 -13.50 15.38 1.37
C PRO A 177 -12.34 14.95 2.28
N ASN A 178 -12.65 14.80 3.57
CA ASN A 178 -11.68 14.29 4.54
C ASN A 178 -11.23 12.87 4.14
N PRO A 179 -9.91 12.61 4.10
CA PRO A 179 -9.40 11.32 3.65
C PRO A 179 -9.52 10.21 4.70
N SER A 180 -9.67 10.53 5.99
CA SER A 180 -9.72 9.55 7.09
C SER A 180 -11.00 9.68 7.91
N LYS A 181 -11.64 8.53 8.18
CA LYS A 181 -12.81 8.42 9.07
C LYS A 181 -12.42 8.53 10.55
N VAL A 182 -11.19 8.16 10.90
CA VAL A 182 -10.68 8.32 12.28
C VAL A 182 -10.55 9.80 12.62
N ASP A 183 -10.08 10.62 11.68
CA ASP A 183 -10.07 12.07 11.83
C ASP A 183 -11.47 12.65 12.04
N GLU A 184 -12.47 12.20 11.26
CA GLU A 184 -13.86 12.65 11.43
C GLU A 184 -14.41 12.26 12.82
N LYS A 185 -14.09 11.07 13.29
CA LYS A 185 -14.47 10.61 14.62
C LYS A 185 -13.82 11.47 15.71
N LEU A 186 -12.52 11.76 15.60
CA LEU A 186 -11.81 12.63 16.55
C LEU A 186 -12.41 14.05 16.56
N GLN A 187 -12.75 14.61 15.40
CA GLN A 187 -13.42 15.91 15.32
C GLN A 187 -14.80 15.88 15.99
N ALA A 188 -15.57 14.80 15.81
CA ALA A 188 -16.86 14.62 16.49
C ALA A 188 -16.70 14.49 18.01
N GLU A 189 -15.66 13.78 18.48
CA GLU A 189 -15.32 13.66 19.90
C GLU A 189 -14.91 15.02 20.50
N ILE A 190 -14.10 15.81 19.80
CA ILE A 190 -13.73 17.18 20.20
C ILE A 190 -14.98 18.06 20.32
N ARG A 191 -15.83 18.09 19.28
CA ARG A 191 -17.08 18.88 19.31
C ARG A 191 -18.01 18.49 20.45
N LYS A 192 -18.02 17.21 20.84
CA LYS A 192 -18.78 16.74 21.99
C LYS A 192 -18.21 17.30 23.31
N LEU A 193 -16.89 17.29 23.47
CA LEU A 193 -16.22 17.90 24.62
C LEU A 193 -16.44 19.41 24.67
N ASP A 194 -16.41 20.09 23.53
CA ASP A 194 -16.70 21.53 23.44
C ASP A 194 -18.15 21.82 23.85
N ALA A 195 -19.10 20.99 23.45
CA ALA A 195 -20.49 21.12 23.88
C ALA A 195 -20.68 20.84 25.38
N GLU A 196 -19.97 19.85 25.93
CA GLU A 196 -20.01 19.54 27.37
C GLU A 196 -19.39 20.66 28.20
N THR A 197 -18.25 21.20 27.77
CA THR A 197 -17.61 22.35 28.43
C THR A 197 -18.49 23.59 28.34
N ALA A 198 -19.04 23.91 27.16
CA ALA A 198 -19.99 25.00 26.97
C ALA A 198 -21.18 24.90 27.93
N LYS A 199 -21.73 23.69 28.13
CA LYS A 199 -22.80 23.45 29.10
C LYS A 199 -22.35 23.72 30.54
N LEU A 200 -21.17 23.24 30.93
CA LEU A 200 -20.61 23.50 32.26
C LEU A 200 -20.41 25.01 32.52
N TYR A 201 -19.97 25.76 31.51
CA TYR A 201 -19.81 27.21 31.61
C TYR A 201 -21.16 27.95 31.66
N GLY A 202 -22.16 27.49 30.90
CA GLY A 202 -23.52 28.03 30.97
C GLY A 202 -24.19 27.80 32.33
N ASP A 203 -24.16 26.56 32.82
CA ASP A 203 -24.79 26.17 34.10
C ASP A 203 -24.03 26.70 35.32
N GLY A 204 -22.69 26.74 35.25
CA GLY A 204 -21.82 27.11 36.37
C GLY A 204 -21.53 28.61 36.52
N PHE A 205 -21.28 29.31 35.41
CA PHE A 205 -20.87 30.73 35.42
C PHE A 205 -21.94 31.68 34.92
N GLY A 206 -23.08 31.19 34.40
CA GLY A 206 -24.17 32.03 33.91
C GLY A 206 -23.79 32.91 32.70
N LEU A 207 -22.82 32.46 31.90
CA LEU A 207 -22.38 33.17 30.70
C LEU A 207 -23.53 33.24 29.68
N PRO A 208 -23.71 34.39 29.00
CA PRO A 208 -24.74 34.52 27.97
C PRO A 208 -24.43 33.58 26.79
N LEU A 209 -25.48 32.98 26.23
CA LEU A 209 -25.41 32.01 25.14
C LEU A 209 -24.62 32.54 23.91
N ASP A 210 -24.70 33.84 23.65
CA ASP A 210 -23.97 34.51 22.57
C ASP A 210 -22.45 34.38 22.74
N GLN A 211 -21.93 34.73 23.92
CA GLN A 211 -20.50 34.63 24.21
C GLN A 211 -19.99 33.19 24.14
N ILE A 212 -20.80 32.22 24.58
CA ILE A 212 -20.46 30.79 24.51
C ILE A 212 -20.38 30.34 23.05
N LEU A 213 -21.32 30.75 22.19
CA LEU A 213 -21.35 30.39 20.77
C LEU A 213 -20.17 31.01 20.00
N VAL A 214 -19.83 32.26 20.29
CA VAL A 214 -18.69 32.94 19.65
C VAL A 214 -17.35 32.37 20.12
N SER A 215 -17.19 32.08 21.42
CA SER A 215 -15.90 31.65 21.96
C SER A 215 -15.59 30.17 21.73
N PHE A 216 -16.60 29.28 21.81
CA PHE A 216 -16.38 27.83 21.69
C PHE A 216 -16.67 27.29 20.30
N PHE A 217 -17.63 27.85 19.56
CA PHE A 217 -18.03 27.33 18.25
C PHE A 217 -17.53 28.18 17.08
N GLU A 218 -16.75 29.23 17.34
CA GLU A 218 -16.25 30.18 16.33
C GLU A 218 -17.36 30.76 15.43
N TRP A 219 -18.57 30.88 15.98
CA TRP A 219 -19.66 31.48 15.23
C TRP A 219 -19.39 32.96 14.96
N ASN A 220 -19.85 33.42 13.80
CA ASN A 220 -19.84 34.84 13.51
C ASN A 220 -20.68 35.58 14.59
N PRO A 221 -20.15 36.62 15.24
CA PRO A 221 -20.87 37.34 16.30
C PRO A 221 -22.26 37.83 15.86
N GLY A 222 -22.42 38.21 14.58
CA GLY A 222 -23.72 38.62 14.05
C GLY A 222 -24.75 37.50 13.91
N ASP A 223 -24.34 36.23 13.87
CA ASP A 223 -25.25 35.08 13.79
C ASP A 223 -25.56 34.52 15.18
N ALA A 224 -24.65 34.66 16.13
CA ALA A 224 -24.87 34.32 17.55
C ALA A 224 -25.86 35.30 18.23
N GLU A 225 -25.78 36.60 17.92
CA GLU A 225 -26.73 37.61 18.41
C GLU A 225 -28.16 37.36 17.89
N LYS A 226 -28.30 36.94 16.62
CA LYS A 226 -29.62 36.56 16.07
C LYS A 226 -30.22 35.39 16.83
N VAL A 227 -29.45 34.32 17.05
CA VAL A 227 -29.94 33.13 17.77
C VAL A 227 -30.30 33.44 19.22
N THR A 228 -29.60 34.34 19.89
CA THR A 228 -29.97 34.75 21.26
C THR A 228 -31.19 35.66 21.30
N SER A 229 -31.33 36.58 20.35
CA SER A 229 -32.54 37.42 20.22
C SER A 229 -33.78 36.58 19.87
N GLU A 230 -33.61 35.57 19.01
CA GLU A 230 -34.65 34.59 18.71
C GLU A 230 -34.94 33.66 19.90
N ALA A 231 -33.96 33.33 20.74
CA ALA A 231 -34.21 32.56 21.97
C ALA A 231 -34.98 33.37 23.03
N GLY A 232 -34.73 34.68 23.12
CA GLY A 232 -35.34 35.56 24.12
C GLY A 232 -36.83 35.89 23.88
N THR A 233 -37.31 35.85 22.64
CA THR A 233 -38.71 36.16 22.30
C THR A 233 -39.67 34.96 22.40
N ASN A 234 -39.17 33.79 22.80
CA ASN A 234 -39.82 32.53 22.49
C ASN A 234 -39.89 31.56 23.67
N THR A 235 -41.02 31.56 24.38
CA THR A 235 -41.34 30.45 25.27
C THR A 235 -42.38 29.47 24.73
N GLN A 236 -43.20 29.79 23.73
CA GLN A 236 -44.18 28.82 23.18
C GLN A 236 -44.37 28.86 21.65
N GLU A 237 -44.53 30.01 21.00
CA GLU A 237 -44.90 30.05 19.58
C GLU A 237 -43.77 29.68 18.60
N SER A 238 -42.50 29.94 18.92
CA SER A 238 -41.42 29.49 18.03
C SER A 238 -40.93 28.08 18.29
N LEU A 239 -41.21 27.42 19.41
CA LEU A 239 -40.89 26.00 19.49
C LEU A 239 -41.69 25.26 18.41
N ASP A 240 -42.94 25.66 18.18
CA ASP A 240 -43.76 25.15 17.10
C ASP A 240 -43.29 25.62 15.72
N LEU A 241 -42.92 26.90 15.55
CA LEU A 241 -42.41 27.42 14.27
C LEU A 241 -41.02 26.86 13.91
N THR A 242 -40.13 26.68 14.88
CA THR A 242 -38.78 26.14 14.73
C THR A 242 -38.84 24.63 14.53
N ASN A 243 -39.72 23.91 15.24
CA ASN A 243 -40.01 22.50 14.92
C ASN A 243 -40.61 22.36 13.51
N SER A 244 -41.45 23.31 13.07
CA SER A 244 -41.99 23.32 11.70
C SER A 244 -40.92 23.64 10.64
N LYS A 245 -40.00 24.58 10.92
CA LYS A 245 -38.86 24.91 10.06
C LYS A 245 -37.86 23.76 10.02
N CYS A 246 -37.54 23.12 11.14
CA CYS A 246 -36.71 21.92 11.21
C CYS A 246 -37.33 20.76 10.44
N ARG A 247 -38.65 20.53 10.52
CA ARG A 247 -39.33 19.53 9.66
C ARG A 247 -39.23 19.87 8.17
N ARG A 248 -39.34 21.14 7.80
CA ARG A 248 -39.17 21.58 6.39
C ARG A 248 -37.72 21.42 5.93
N MET A 249 -36.75 21.81 6.73
CA MET A 249 -35.32 21.63 6.43
C MET A 249 -34.94 20.16 6.35
N MET A 250 -35.47 19.30 7.23
CA MET A 250 -35.30 17.85 7.16
C MET A 250 -35.92 17.29 5.87
N GLY A 251 -37.12 17.74 5.49
CA GLY A 251 -37.75 17.35 4.23
C GLY A 251 -36.98 17.82 2.99
N ASP A 252 -36.37 19.01 3.04
CA ASP A 252 -35.51 19.51 1.96
C ASP A 252 -34.17 18.78 1.91
N LEU A 253 -33.61 18.38 3.07
CA LEU A 253 -32.44 17.51 3.13
C LEU A 253 -32.76 16.13 2.57
N GLU A 254 -33.89 15.52 2.94
CA GLU A 254 -34.35 14.24 2.39
C GLU A 254 -34.54 14.33 0.87
N ARG A 255 -35.12 15.42 0.35
CA ARG A 255 -35.24 15.63 -1.10
C ARG A 255 -33.89 15.80 -1.78
N LYS A 256 -32.95 16.54 -1.17
CA LYS A 256 -31.58 16.69 -1.68
C LYS A 256 -30.80 15.38 -1.64
N VAL A 257 -30.98 14.58 -0.60
CA VAL A 257 -30.40 13.23 -0.48
C VAL A 257 -30.98 12.32 -1.55
N VAL A 258 -32.30 12.29 -1.74
CA VAL A 258 -32.96 11.51 -2.80
C VAL A 258 -32.54 12.00 -4.20
N GLN A 259 -32.38 13.32 -4.40
CA GLN A 259 -31.83 13.86 -5.65
C GLN A 259 -30.37 13.45 -5.86
N SER A 260 -29.54 13.48 -4.81
CA SER A 260 -28.15 13.03 -4.90
C SER A 260 -28.04 11.53 -5.17
N MET A 261 -28.93 10.71 -4.59
CA MET A 261 -29.03 9.27 -4.90
C MET A 261 -29.51 9.02 -6.33
N ARG A 262 -30.47 9.81 -6.82
CA ARG A 262 -30.89 9.75 -8.23
C ARG A 262 -29.78 10.17 -9.18
N LEU A 263 -29.03 11.22 -8.86
CA LEU A 263 -27.87 11.66 -9.63
C LEU A 263 -26.75 10.63 -9.59
N ALA A 264 -26.48 9.99 -8.46
CA ALA A 264 -25.54 8.89 -8.34
C ALA A 264 -25.96 7.68 -9.20
N SER A 265 -27.24 7.29 -9.17
CA SER A 265 -27.76 6.22 -10.04
C SER A 265 -27.73 6.60 -11.53
N ALA A 266 -27.90 7.88 -11.87
CA ALA A 266 -27.75 8.38 -13.23
C ALA A 266 -26.28 8.39 -13.67
N LEU A 267 -25.35 8.65 -12.75
CA LEU A 267 -23.91 8.54 -12.98
C LEU A 267 -23.47 7.08 -13.18
N GLU A 268 -24.01 6.14 -12.40
CA GLU A 268 -23.77 4.71 -12.60
C GLU A 268 -24.31 4.21 -13.95
N THR A 269 -25.52 4.63 -14.33
CA THR A 269 -26.08 4.26 -15.65
C THR A 269 -25.35 4.90 -16.82
N THR A 270 -24.88 6.14 -16.70
CA THR A 270 -24.05 6.79 -17.73
C THR A 270 -22.64 6.19 -17.82
N ASN A 271 -22.03 5.80 -16.69
CA ASN A 271 -20.77 5.05 -16.69
C ASN A 271 -20.92 3.68 -17.35
N ASN A 272 -22.01 2.95 -17.08
CA ASN A 272 -22.29 1.67 -17.74
C ASN A 272 -22.51 1.85 -19.25
N ILE A 273 -23.16 2.93 -19.69
CA ILE A 273 -23.32 3.25 -21.11
C ILE A 273 -21.97 3.65 -21.74
N ALA A 274 -21.12 4.38 -21.00
CA ALA A 274 -19.79 4.75 -21.47
C ALA A 274 -18.85 3.54 -21.60
N GLU A 275 -18.89 2.58 -20.67
CA GLU A 275 -18.20 1.29 -20.79
C GLU A 275 -18.71 0.50 -22.00
N TYR A 276 -20.03 0.44 -22.22
CA TYR A 276 -20.62 -0.24 -23.38
C TYR A 276 -20.24 0.42 -24.72
N LEU A 277 -20.09 1.76 -24.74
CA LEU A 277 -19.65 2.50 -25.93
C LEU A 277 -18.14 2.38 -26.17
N LEU A 278 -17.33 2.24 -25.12
CA LEU A 278 -15.91 1.97 -25.22
C LEU A 278 -15.66 0.55 -25.77
N GLU A 279 -16.40 -0.44 -25.26
CA GLU A 279 -16.35 -1.84 -25.72
C GLU A 279 -16.84 -1.99 -27.17
N ALA A 280 -17.83 -1.18 -27.58
CA ALA A 280 -18.28 -1.09 -28.98
C ALA A 280 -17.34 -0.30 -29.91
N SER A 281 -16.39 0.46 -29.37
CA SER A 281 -15.43 1.28 -30.13
C SER A 281 -14.08 0.59 -30.38
N GLU A 282 -13.84 -0.58 -29.77
CA GLU A 282 -12.66 -1.38 -30.11
C GLU A 282 -12.77 -1.88 -31.55
N PRO A 283 -11.79 -1.59 -32.44
CA PRO A 283 -11.82 -2.12 -33.79
C PRO A 283 -11.70 -3.63 -33.75
N VAL A 284 -12.70 -4.31 -34.30
CA VAL A 284 -12.69 -5.74 -34.61
C VAL A 284 -11.31 -6.11 -35.16
N ARG A 285 -10.52 -6.85 -34.37
CA ARG A 285 -9.32 -7.52 -34.86
C ARG A 285 -9.75 -8.49 -35.95
N ALA A 286 -9.54 -8.08 -37.19
CA ALA A 286 -9.38 -8.96 -38.34
C ALA A 286 -7.95 -9.53 -38.34
#